data_AF-A0A3C0S357-F1
#
_entry.id   AF-A0A3C0S357-F1
#
_cell.length_a   1.000
_cell.length_b   1.000
_cell.length_c   1.000
_cell.angle_alpha   90.00
_cell.angle_beta   90.00
_cell.angle_gamma   90.00
#
_symmetry.space_group_name_H-M   'P 1'
#
loop_
_entity.id
_entity.type
_entity.pdbx_description
1 polymer ?
#
loop_
_entity_poly.entity_id
_entity_poly.type
_entity_poly.pdbx_seq_one_letter_code
_entity_poly.pdbx_strand_id
1 'polypeptide(L)'
;MQLDPQIAIDSPFRSIKREDWKNLNGKVLHNFSVEDLENLHALNEPLTNQEIEEVYFPLSHLLEIHIDRFQSLHQRTNRFFGKEESKLPYIIGIAGSVAVGKSTTARVLQRVLT
;
A
#
# COMPACT_ATOMS: atom_id res chain seq x y z
N MET A 1 -23.28 -5.78 16.64
CA MET A 1 -22.76 -4.44 16.28
C MET A 1 -22.54 -3.69 17.58
N GLN A 2 -21.33 -3.77 18.13
CA GLN A 2 -20.91 -2.95 19.26
C GLN A 2 -19.69 -2.17 18.78
N LEU A 3 -19.91 -0.88 18.51
CA LEU A 3 -18.85 0.09 18.36
C LEU A 3 -18.32 0.34 19.77
N ASP A 4 -17.07 -0.02 20.03
CA ASP A 4 -16.43 0.22 21.32
C ASP A 4 -16.28 1.75 21.52
N PRO A 5 -16.53 2.24 22.75
CA PRO A 5 -16.66 3.65 23.04
C PRO A 5 -15.27 4.30 23.17
N GLN A 6 -15.19 5.54 22.68
CA GLN A 6 -14.02 6.42 22.66
C GLN A 6 -13.00 6.11 21.54
N ILE A 7 -13.30 6.59 20.33
CA ILE A 7 -12.23 7.01 19.41
C ILE A 7 -11.57 8.22 20.10
N ALA A 8 -10.56 7.94 20.92
CA ALA A 8 -9.70 8.98 21.47
C ALA A 8 -9.11 9.76 20.28
N ILE A 9 -9.36 11.07 20.26
CA ILE A 9 -8.82 12.01 19.28
C ILE A 9 -7.36 12.35 19.66
N ASP A 10 -6.63 11.44 20.30
CA ASP A 10 -5.35 11.72 20.99
C ASP A 10 -4.13 11.03 20.36
N SER A 11 -4.28 10.44 19.17
CA SER A 11 -3.15 9.85 18.44
C SER A 11 -3.15 10.28 16.97
N PRO A 12 -2.00 10.72 16.41
CA PRO A 12 -1.87 10.97 14.97
C PRO A 12 -1.90 9.66 14.15
N PHE A 13 -1.93 8.50 14.81
CA PHE A 13 -1.91 7.18 14.19
C PHE A 13 -3.25 6.46 14.36
N ARG A 14 -3.67 5.74 13.31
CA ARG A 14 -4.79 4.80 13.38
C ARG A 14 -4.24 3.40 13.68
N SER A 15 -4.56 2.87 14.85
CA SER A 15 -4.33 1.47 15.17
C SER A 15 -5.45 0.60 14.61
N ILE A 16 -5.08 -0.51 13.98
CA ILE A 16 -6.02 -1.46 13.39
C ILE A 16 -5.55 -2.88 13.65
N LYS A 17 -6.47 -3.78 14.02
CA LYS A 17 -6.17 -5.19 14.21
C LYS A 17 -6.02 -5.87 12.84
N ARG A 18 -5.19 -6.90 12.77
CA ARG A 18 -4.95 -7.67 11.54
C ARG A 18 -6.25 -8.22 10.94
N GLU A 19 -7.17 -8.67 11.79
CA GLU A 19 -8.49 -9.18 11.40
C GLU A 19 -9.34 -8.15 10.65
N ASP A 20 -9.25 -6.88 11.05
CA ASP A 20 -9.95 -5.78 10.39
C ASP A 20 -9.18 -5.31 9.15
N TRP A 21 -7.85 -5.25 9.25
CA TRP A 21 -6.95 -4.80 8.18
C TRP A 21 -7.11 -5.62 6.90
N LYS A 22 -7.13 -6.95 7.01
CA LYS A 22 -7.26 -7.83 5.85
C LYS A 22 -8.57 -7.65 5.08
N ASN A 23 -9.61 -7.13 5.74
CA ASN A 23 -10.90 -6.86 5.11
C ASN A 23 -10.95 -5.50 4.40
N LEU A 24 -9.93 -4.64 4.55
CA LEU A 24 -9.87 -3.30 3.96
C LEU A 24 -9.50 -3.28 2.48
N ASN A 25 -9.17 -4.43 1.89
CA ASN A 25 -8.84 -4.53 0.47
C ASN A 25 -9.98 -4.01 -0.44
N GLY A 26 -11.20 -3.88 0.09
CA GLY A 26 -12.35 -3.34 -0.62
C GLY A 26 -12.75 -4.25 -1.78
N LYS A 27 -13.94 -4.06 -2.33
CA LYS A 27 -14.36 -4.76 -3.55
C LYS A 27 -13.66 -4.20 -4.80
N VAL A 28 -12.41 -3.79 -4.69
CA VAL A 28 -11.60 -3.51 -5.88
C VAL A 28 -11.20 -4.88 -6.39
N LEU A 29 -11.66 -5.18 -7.60
CA LEU A 29 -11.21 -6.32 -8.40
C LEU A 29 -9.73 -6.11 -8.76
N HIS A 30 -8.85 -6.04 -7.77
CA HIS A 30 -7.47 -6.46 -7.96
C HIS A 30 -7.54 -7.98 -7.96
N ASN A 31 -7.90 -8.52 -9.13
CA ASN A 31 -7.46 -9.86 -9.47
C ASN A 31 -5.93 -9.76 -9.54
N PHE A 32 -5.27 -9.86 -8.39
CA PHE A 32 -3.90 -10.35 -8.38
C PHE A 32 -3.98 -11.67 -9.12
N SER A 33 -3.45 -11.65 -10.33
CA SER A 33 -3.48 -12.80 -11.19
C SER A 33 -2.66 -13.91 -10.52
N VAL A 34 -2.95 -15.16 -10.87
CA VAL A 34 -2.09 -16.28 -10.46
C VAL A 34 -0.62 -15.99 -10.82
N GLU A 35 -0.40 -15.27 -11.91
CA GLU A 35 0.91 -14.80 -12.37
C GLU A 35 1.56 -13.79 -11.40
N ASP A 36 0.80 -12.90 -10.76
CA ASP A 36 1.33 -11.97 -9.75
C ASP A 36 1.78 -12.71 -8.49
N LEU A 37 1.03 -13.73 -8.06
CA LEU A 37 1.40 -14.60 -6.95
C LEU A 37 2.60 -15.49 -7.30
N GLU A 38 2.66 -16.06 -8.50
CA GLU A 38 3.79 -16.87 -8.98
C GLU A 38 5.09 -16.04 -9.08
N ASN A 39 4.98 -14.79 -9.54
CA ASN A 39 6.11 -13.85 -9.57
C ASN A 39 6.63 -13.51 -8.17
N LEU A 40 5.77 -13.53 -7.15
CA LEU A 40 6.15 -13.34 -5.75
C LEU A 40 6.84 -14.59 -5.18
N HIS A 41 6.40 -15.80 -5.57
CA HIS A 41 7.06 -17.07 -5.22
C HIS A 41 8.47 -17.19 -5.81
N ALA A 42 8.67 -16.72 -7.04
CA ALA A 42 9.96 -16.79 -7.72
C ALA A 42 11.10 -16.02 -7.01
N LEU A 43 10.78 -15.15 -6.06
CA LEU A 43 11.75 -14.34 -5.33
C LEU A 43 12.40 -15.07 -4.13
N ASN A 44 12.03 -16.32 -3.83
CA ASN A 44 12.48 -17.04 -2.62
C ASN A 44 12.33 -16.20 -1.34
N GLU A 45 11.36 -15.27 -1.31
CA GLU A 45 11.09 -14.50 -0.11
C GLU A 45 10.40 -15.41 0.92
N PRO A 46 10.74 -15.31 2.21
CA PRO A 46 10.21 -16.19 3.24
C PRO A 46 8.73 -15.91 3.59
N LEU A 47 8.03 -15.12 2.78
CA LEU A 47 6.66 -14.69 3.04
C LEU A 47 5.65 -15.73 2.55
N THR A 48 4.63 -15.97 3.37
CA THR A 48 3.53 -16.84 3.00
C THR A 48 2.54 -16.11 2.09
N ASN A 49 1.84 -16.83 1.21
CA ASN A 49 0.73 -16.26 0.41
C ASN A 49 -0.29 -15.54 1.29
N GLN A 50 -0.58 -16.11 2.45
CA GLN A 50 -1.50 -15.52 3.41
C GLN A 50 -1.02 -14.15 3.92
N GLU A 51 0.28 -13.97 4.15
CA GLU A 51 0.83 -12.68 4.57
C GLU A 51 0.75 -11.63 3.45
N ILE A 52 1.01 -12.04 2.21
CA ILE A 52 0.85 -11.18 1.03
C ILE A 52 -0.60 -10.70 0.92
N GLU A 53 -1.56 -11.63 0.96
CA GLU A 53 -2.99 -11.33 0.84
C GLU A 53 -3.54 -10.51 2.02
N GLU A 54 -3.21 -10.89 3.25
CA GLU A 54 -3.80 -10.28 4.43
C GLU A 54 -3.15 -8.95 4.81
N VAL A 55 -1.87 -8.73 4.47
CA VAL A 55 -1.11 -7.55 4.92
C VAL A 55 -0.75 -6.64 3.76
N TYR A 56 -0.14 -7.19 2.71
CA TYR A 56 0.46 -6.39 1.64
C TYR A 56 -0.56 -5.91 0.60
N PHE A 57 -1.62 -6.67 0.31
CA PHE A 57 -2.67 -6.21 -0.61
C PHE A 57 -3.44 -4.99 -0.06
N PRO A 58 -3.94 -4.99 1.19
CA PRO A 58 -4.57 -3.79 1.74
C PRO A 58 -3.58 -2.60 1.86
N LEU A 59 -2.29 -2.89 2.08
CA LEU A 59 -1.26 -1.84 2.10
C LEU A 59 -1.03 -1.23 0.71
N SER A 60 -0.96 -2.06 -0.33
CA SER A 60 -0.86 -1.62 -1.72
C SER A 60 -2.03 -0.71 -2.06
N HIS A 61 -3.24 -1.17 -1.75
CA HIS A 61 -4.45 -0.40 -2.01
C HIS A 61 -4.45 0.96 -1.30
N LEU A 62 -4.02 1.00 -0.04
CA LEU A 62 -3.86 2.27 0.66
C LEU A 62 -2.85 3.19 -0.03
N LEU A 63 -1.70 2.64 -0.45
CA LEU A 63 -0.65 3.40 -1.14
C LEU A 63 -1.12 3.92 -2.49
N GLU A 64 -1.89 3.15 -3.26
CA GLU A 64 -2.51 3.58 -4.51
C GLU A 64 -3.41 4.80 -4.31
N ILE A 65 -4.25 4.80 -3.27
CA ILE A 65 -5.09 5.97 -2.93
C ILE A 65 -4.22 7.23 -2.72
N HIS A 66 -3.08 7.09 -2.05
CA HIS A 66 -2.14 8.20 -1.83
C HIS A 66 -1.46 8.64 -3.13
N ILE A 67 -1.02 7.69 -3.96
CA ILE A 67 -0.38 7.92 -5.25
C ILE A 67 -1.34 8.67 -6.19
N ASP A 68 -2.58 8.21 -6.32
CA ASP A 68 -3.61 8.81 -7.17
C ASP A 68 -3.90 10.26 -6.74
N ARG A 69 -4.00 10.49 -5.42
CA ARG A 69 -4.21 11.83 -4.88
C ARG A 69 -3.04 12.75 -5.19
N PHE A 70 -1.80 12.29 -5.03
CA PHE A 70 -0.61 13.05 -5.37
C PHE A 70 -0.58 13.40 -6.86
N GLN A 71 -0.81 12.41 -7.74
CA GLN A 71 -0.82 12.61 -9.19
C GLN A 71 -1.91 13.62 -9.60
N SER A 72 -3.13 13.47 -9.08
CA SER A 72 -4.22 14.40 -9.39
C SER A 72 -3.93 15.81 -8.89
N LEU A 73 -3.35 15.98 -7.71
CA LEU A 73 -2.99 17.30 -7.18
C LEU A 73 -1.92 17.94 -8.06
N HIS A 74 -0.86 17.19 -8.40
CA HIS A 74 0.22 17.68 -9.23
C HIS A 74 -0.28 18.12 -10.62
N GLN A 75 -1.11 17.32 -11.27
CA GLN A 75 -1.71 17.68 -12.57
C GLN A 75 -2.54 18.97 -12.51
N ARG A 76 -3.34 19.16 -11.45
CA ARG A 76 -4.15 20.36 -11.27
C ARG A 76 -3.27 21.59 -11.05
N THR A 77 -2.23 21.46 -10.25
CA THR A 77 -1.25 22.54 -9.99
C THR A 77 -0.51 22.92 -11.28
N ASN A 78 -0.06 21.96 -12.07
CA ASN A 78 0.63 22.24 -13.34
C ASN A 78 -0.29 22.97 -14.32
N ARG A 79 -1.55 22.53 -14.43
CA ARG A 79 -2.55 23.20 -15.26
C ARG A 79 -2.79 24.64 -14.84
N PHE A 80 -2.83 24.92 -13.54
CA PHE A 80 -2.96 26.28 -13.01
C PHE A 80 -1.80 27.19 -13.46
N PHE A 81 -0.58 26.66 -13.53
CA PHE A 81 0.59 27.41 -14.00
C PHE A 81 0.84 27.33 -15.51
N GLY A 82 -0.07 26.71 -16.29
CA GLY A 82 0.09 26.56 -17.74
C GLY A 82 1.28 25.70 -18.16
N LYS A 83 1.71 24.77 -17.31
CA LYS A 83 2.83 23.86 -17.58
C LYS A 83 2.36 22.48 -18.04
N GLU A 84 3.05 21.93 -19.03
CA GLU A 84 2.99 20.50 -19.39
C GLU A 84 4.27 19.81 -18.90
N GLU A 85 4.36 19.57 -17.59
CA GLU A 85 5.46 18.78 -17.00
C GLU A 85 5.12 17.29 -17.04
N SER A 86 6.17 16.45 -17.13
CA SER A 86 6.05 15.00 -17.14
C SER A 86 5.59 14.44 -15.79
N LYS A 87 5.12 13.18 -15.77
CA LYS A 87 4.70 12.49 -14.54
C LYS A 87 5.86 12.46 -13.54
N LEU A 88 5.67 13.09 -12.38
CA LEU A 88 6.64 13.01 -11.28
C LEU A 88 6.60 11.63 -10.60
N PRO A 89 7.76 11.08 -10.22
CA PRO A 89 7.81 9.84 -9.45
C PRO A 89 7.23 10.05 -8.04
N TYR A 90 6.52 9.04 -7.54
CA TYR A 90 6.10 8.97 -6.14
C TYR A 90 7.13 8.16 -5.35
N ILE A 91 7.72 8.76 -4.31
CA ILE A 91 8.82 8.14 -3.56
C ILE A 91 8.26 7.54 -2.26
N ILE A 92 8.47 6.24 -2.07
CA ILE A 92 8.12 5.52 -0.84
C ILE A 92 9.40 5.19 -0.08
N GLY A 93 9.54 5.73 1.13
CA GLY A 93 10.65 5.43 2.03
C GLY A 93 10.31 4.29 3.00
N ILE A 94 11.13 3.24 3.05
CA ILE A 94 10.98 2.11 3.97
C ILE A 94 12.15 2.11 4.95
N ALA A 95 11.85 2.30 6.24
CA ALA A 95 12.84 2.42 7.32
C ALA A 95 12.63 1.34 8.40
N GLY A 96 13.63 1.14 9.26
CA GLY A 96 13.61 0.11 10.31
C GLY A 96 15.00 -0.48 10.63
N SER A 97 15.08 -1.25 11.72
CA SER A 97 16.32 -1.85 12.23
C SER A 97 16.96 -2.86 11.25
N VAL A 98 18.23 -3.22 11.48
CA VAL A 98 18.92 -4.27 10.73
C VAL A 98 18.17 -5.61 10.90
N ALA A 99 18.12 -6.40 9.83
CA ALA A 99 17.44 -7.71 9.78
C ALA A 99 15.91 -7.74 10.01
N VAL A 100 15.24 -6.58 10.10
CA VAL A 100 13.77 -6.51 10.30
C VAL A 100 12.93 -6.84 9.04
N GLY A 101 13.57 -7.09 7.89
CA GLY A 101 12.86 -7.42 6.65
C GLY A 101 12.54 -6.26 5.69
N LYS A 102 13.17 -5.08 5.84
CA LYS A 102 12.95 -3.92 4.95
C LYS A 102 13.06 -4.24 3.46
N SER A 103 14.12 -4.97 3.06
CA SER A 103 14.34 -5.31 1.65
C SER A 103 13.26 -6.24 1.11
N THR A 104 12.80 -7.17 1.95
CA THR A 104 11.67 -8.07 1.64
C THR A 104 10.40 -7.26 1.42
N THR A 105 10.03 -6.37 2.36
CA THR A 105 8.86 -5.48 2.22
C THR A 105 8.96 -4.61 0.94
N ALA A 106 10.13 -4.05 0.65
CA ALA A 106 10.33 -3.22 -0.54
C ALA A 106 10.09 -3.99 -1.86
N ARG A 107 10.61 -5.21 -1.97
CA ARG A 107 10.44 -6.05 -3.17
C ARG A 107 8.99 -6.48 -3.37
N VAL A 108 8.29 -6.82 -2.28
CA VAL A 108 6.87 -7.16 -2.34
C VAL A 108 6.07 -5.95 -2.81
N LEU A 109 6.26 -4.79 -2.18
CA LEU A 109 5.55 -3.56 -2.55
C LEU A 109 5.81 -3.16 -4.01
N GLN A 110 7.04 -3.31 -4.50
CA GLN A 110 7.37 -3.04 -5.90
C GLN A 110 6.59 -3.92 -6.88
N ARG A 111 6.14 -5.10 -6.45
CA ARG A 111 5.44 -6.06 -7.31
C ARG A 111 3.92 -5.98 -7.21
N VAL A 112 3.39 -5.62 -6.04
CA VAL A 112 1.94 -5.49 -5.83
C VAL A 112 1.42 -4.11 -6.25
N LEU A 113 2.25 -3.07 -6.20
CA LEU A 113 1.88 -1.75 -6.71
C LEU A 113 1.92 -1.76 -8.26
N THR A 114 0.79 -1.43 -8.88
CA THR A 114 0.62 -1.36 -10.35
C THR A 114 0.67 0.08 -10.87
#